data_AF-A0A3C0FHZ9-F1
#
_entry.id   AF-A0A3C0FHZ9-F1
#
_cell.length_a   1.000
_cell.length_b   1.000
_cell.length_c   1.000
_cell.angle_alpha   90.00
_cell.angle_beta   90.00
_cell.angle_gamma   90.00
#
_symmetry.space_group_name_H-M   'P 1'
#
loop_
_entity.id
_entity.type
_entity.pdbx_description
1 polymer ?
#
loop_
_entity_poly.entity_id
_entity_poly.type
_entity_poly.pdbx_seq_one_letter_code
_entity_poly.pdbx_strand_id
1 'polypeptide(L)'
;MQTGAPFSFERFTFPDLKTLLAKSSPLRSGDLLAGLAASSDEERVAARFALADVPLKRFLSEALVPYEDDDVTRMIIDDHDADAFAPVSSMTVGDFRNWLLTDDATPEALRHLAPGLTPEMVAAVSKLMRNQDLIAVAKKCHVVTAFRNTVG
;
A
#
# COMPACT_ATOMS: atom_id res chain seq x y z
N MET A 1 -33.84 17.48 -27.87
CA MET A 1 -32.41 17.73 -27.57
C MET A 1 -31.97 16.63 -26.60
N GLN A 2 -31.41 15.53 -27.11
CA GLN A 2 -30.92 14.42 -26.28
C GLN A 2 -29.46 14.68 -25.93
N THR A 3 -29.19 15.01 -24.67
CA THR A 3 -27.83 15.03 -24.11
C THR A 3 -27.58 13.69 -23.41
N GLY A 4 -27.35 12.64 -24.19
CA GLY A 4 -26.84 11.37 -23.68
C GLY A 4 -25.32 11.39 -23.75
N ALA A 5 -24.65 11.60 -22.62
CA ALA A 5 -23.21 11.33 -22.54
C ALA A 5 -22.99 9.81 -22.69
N PRO A 6 -22.06 9.36 -23.54
CA PRO A 6 -21.72 7.93 -23.59
C PRO A 6 -21.00 7.58 -22.29
N PHE A 7 -21.68 6.88 -21.38
CA PHE A 7 -21.02 6.21 -20.26
C PHE A 7 -20.19 5.05 -20.83
N SER A 8 -18.89 5.24 -21.01
CA SER A 8 -17.98 4.18 -21.42
C SER A 8 -17.71 3.25 -20.24
N PHE A 9 -18.29 2.05 -20.26
CA PHE A 9 -17.91 0.97 -19.36
C PHE A 9 -16.64 0.29 -19.88
N GLU A 10 -15.49 0.90 -19.61
CA GLU A 10 -14.20 0.28 -19.89
C GLU A 10 -13.84 -0.70 -18.78
N ARG A 11 -13.40 -1.91 -19.15
CA ARG A 11 -12.95 -2.94 -18.20
C ARG A 11 -11.42 -2.92 -18.13
N PHE A 12 -10.90 -2.59 -16.96
CA PHE A 12 -9.46 -2.67 -16.68
C PHE A 12 -9.11 -4.01 -16.04
N THR A 13 -8.00 -4.60 -16.46
CA THR A 13 -7.45 -5.84 -15.90
C THR A 13 -5.98 -5.63 -15.57
N PHE A 14 -5.58 -6.03 -14.37
CA PHE A 14 -4.18 -5.96 -13.92
C PHE A 14 -3.67 -7.39 -13.73
N PRO A 15 -2.65 -7.83 -14.49
CA PRO A 15 -2.25 -9.24 -14.56
C PRO A 15 -1.59 -9.74 -13.26
N ASP A 16 -0.92 -8.86 -12.53
CA ASP A 16 -0.16 -9.16 -11.32
C ASP A 16 -0.17 -7.98 -10.35
N LEU A 17 0.28 -8.25 -9.13
CA LEU A 17 0.35 -7.27 -8.05
C LEU A 17 1.34 -6.13 -8.37
N LYS A 18 2.43 -6.45 -9.09
CA LYS A 18 3.44 -5.47 -9.52
C LYS A 18 2.82 -4.40 -10.43
N THR A 19 2.06 -4.81 -11.42
CA THR A 19 1.35 -3.93 -12.36
C THR A 19 0.27 -3.15 -11.63
N LEU A 20 -0.49 -3.80 -10.75
CA LEU A 20 -1.53 -3.13 -9.96
C LEU A 20 -0.96 -2.01 -9.07
N LEU A 21 0.17 -2.27 -8.39
CA LEU A 21 0.87 -1.27 -7.57
C LEU A 21 1.48 -0.14 -8.40
N ALA A 22 1.98 -0.44 -9.59
CA ALA A 22 2.48 0.58 -10.52
C ALA A 22 1.36 1.53 -10.93
N LYS A 23 0.26 0.98 -11.46
CA LYS A 23 -0.87 1.73 -12.02
C LYS A 23 -1.69 2.50 -10.98
N SER A 24 -1.67 2.07 -9.72
CA SER A 24 -2.35 2.77 -8.62
C SER A 24 -1.58 3.96 -8.05
N SER A 25 -0.32 4.16 -8.45
CA SER A 25 0.51 5.28 -7.98
C SER A 25 -0.03 6.64 -8.45
N PRO A 26 0.08 7.70 -7.63
CA PRO A 26 -0.09 9.07 -8.12
C PRO A 26 0.83 9.34 -9.31
N LEU A 27 0.41 10.18 -10.25
CA LEU A 27 1.19 10.48 -11.45
C LEU A 27 2.55 11.10 -11.07
N ARG A 28 3.64 10.45 -11.49
CA ARG A 28 5.03 10.87 -11.25
C ARG A 28 5.82 10.74 -12.55
N SER A 29 6.74 11.69 -12.80
CA SER A 29 7.57 11.69 -14.00
C SER A 29 8.47 10.45 -14.11
N GLY A 30 8.98 9.94 -12.99
CA GLY A 30 9.78 8.70 -12.97
C GLY A 30 9.00 7.48 -13.46
N ASP A 31 7.77 7.30 -12.98
CA ASP A 31 6.91 6.18 -13.38
C ASP A 31 6.49 6.29 -14.86
N LEU A 32 6.31 7.51 -15.37
CA LEU A 32 6.08 7.75 -16.79
C LEU A 32 7.29 7.34 -17.63
N LEU A 33 8.49 7.77 -17.25
CA LEU A 33 9.74 7.42 -17.94
C LEU A 33 10.03 5.92 -17.92
N ALA A 34 9.63 5.23 -16.85
CA ALA A 34 9.75 3.78 -16.72
C ALA A 34 8.62 3.00 -17.42
N GLY A 35 7.62 3.68 -18.00
CA GLY A 35 6.45 3.04 -18.63
C GLY A 35 5.50 2.34 -17.65
N LEU A 36 5.58 2.69 -16.36
CA LEU A 36 4.83 2.06 -15.27
C LEU A 36 3.53 2.80 -14.92
N ALA A 37 3.49 4.10 -15.16
CA ALA A 37 2.33 4.93 -14.86
C ALA A 37 1.07 4.44 -15.60
N ALA A 38 -0.10 4.69 -15.00
CA ALA A 38 -1.38 4.49 -15.69
C ALA A 38 -1.49 5.38 -16.93
N SER A 39 -2.09 4.85 -18.00
CA SER A 39 -2.29 5.57 -19.27
C SER A 39 -3.37 6.64 -19.17
N SER A 40 -4.26 6.53 -18.19
CA SER A 40 -5.30 7.52 -17.92
C SER A 40 -5.62 7.64 -16.43
N ASP A 41 -6.38 8.67 -16.10
CA ASP A 41 -6.88 8.89 -14.74
C ASP A 41 -7.93 7.83 -14.38
N GLU A 42 -8.73 7.39 -15.35
CA GLU A 42 -9.69 6.31 -15.23
C GLU A 42 -9.00 4.98 -14.90
N GLU A 43 -7.92 4.61 -15.61
CA GLU A 43 -7.16 3.38 -15.30
C GLU A 43 -6.55 3.46 -13.90
N ARG A 44 -6.01 4.62 -13.51
CA ARG A 44 -5.44 4.80 -12.17
C ARG A 44 -6.49 4.66 -11.07
N VAL A 45 -7.68 5.22 -11.28
CA VAL A 45 -8.79 5.08 -10.35
C VAL A 45 -9.24 3.62 -10.27
N ALA A 46 -9.37 2.94 -11.42
CA ALA A 46 -9.69 1.51 -11.47
C ALA A 46 -8.63 0.65 -10.75
N ALA A 47 -7.35 0.96 -10.93
CA ALA A 47 -6.24 0.30 -10.22
C ALA A 47 -6.32 0.52 -8.70
N ARG A 48 -6.67 1.73 -8.25
CA ARG A 48 -6.84 2.01 -6.82
C ARG A 48 -8.05 1.30 -6.23
N PHE A 49 -9.15 1.18 -6.97
CA PHE A 49 -10.29 0.36 -6.55
C PHE A 49 -9.90 -1.12 -6.44
N ALA A 50 -9.26 -1.68 -7.47
CA ALA A 50 -8.80 -3.06 -7.43
C ALA A 50 -7.77 -3.31 -6.32
N LEU A 51 -6.87 -2.35 -6.05
CA LEU A 51 -5.89 -2.43 -4.97
C LEU A 51 -6.55 -2.42 -3.59
N ALA A 52 -7.63 -1.65 -3.41
CA ALA A 52 -8.36 -1.58 -2.15
C ALA A 52 -8.90 -2.95 -1.71
N ASP A 53 -9.30 -3.79 -2.66
CA ASP A 53 -9.85 -5.13 -2.39
C ASP A 53 -8.77 -6.23 -2.26
N VAL A 54 -7.48 -5.90 -2.40
CA VAL A 54 -6.40 -6.89 -2.25
C VAL A 54 -6.25 -7.28 -0.76
N PRO A 55 -6.29 -8.59 -0.41
CA PRO A 55 -5.98 -9.04 0.94
C PRO A 55 -4.51 -8.77 1.31
N LEU A 56 -4.23 -8.28 2.52
CA LEU A 56 -2.85 -8.03 2.96
C LEU A 56 -1.98 -9.29 2.88
N LYS A 57 -2.53 -10.48 3.18
CA LYS A 57 -1.82 -11.76 3.06
C LYS A 57 -1.25 -12.04 1.67
N ARG A 58 -1.82 -11.47 0.60
CA ARG A 58 -1.32 -11.69 -0.76
C ARG A 58 0.12 -11.21 -0.94
N PHE A 59 0.53 -10.16 -0.23
CA PHE A 59 1.90 -9.63 -0.27
C PHE A 59 2.94 -10.59 0.32
N LEU A 60 2.51 -11.61 1.08
CA LEU A 60 3.39 -12.66 1.62
C LEU A 60 3.57 -13.84 0.66
N SER A 61 2.64 -14.05 -0.28
CA SER A 61 2.68 -15.15 -1.24
C SER A 61 3.03 -14.74 -2.66
N GLU A 62 2.96 -13.45 -2.98
CA GLU A 62 3.29 -12.88 -4.29
C GLU A 62 4.34 -11.77 -4.14
N ALA A 63 5.61 -12.15 -4.18
CA ALA A 63 6.72 -11.21 -4.11
C ALA A 63 6.88 -10.43 -5.43
N LEU A 64 7.13 -9.11 -5.34
CA LEU A 64 7.31 -8.24 -6.51
C LEU A 64 8.65 -8.47 -7.24
N VAL A 65 9.64 -8.93 -6.48
CA VAL A 65 10.94 -9.42 -6.94
C VAL A 65 11.06 -10.85 -6.40
N PRO A 66 11.52 -11.83 -7.21
CA PRO A 66 11.63 -13.21 -6.74
C PRO A 66 12.53 -13.35 -5.51
N TYR A 67 12.09 -14.15 -4.54
CA TYR A 67 12.81 -14.39 -3.27
C TYR A 67 14.21 -14.98 -3.51
N GLU A 68 14.34 -15.83 -4.52
CA GLU A 68 15.57 -16.53 -4.89
C GLU A 68 16.61 -15.56 -5.47
N ASP A 69 16.17 -14.47 -6.08
CA ASP A 69 17.00 -13.55 -6.85
C ASP A 69 17.39 -12.27 -6.08
N ASP A 70 16.82 -12.02 -4.88
CA ASP A 70 16.97 -10.75 -4.17
C ASP A 70 17.11 -10.90 -2.64
N ASP A 71 18.25 -10.47 -2.09
CA ASP A 71 18.54 -10.52 -0.66
C ASP A 71 17.61 -9.63 0.18
N VAL A 72 17.13 -8.52 -0.38
CA VAL A 72 16.23 -7.61 0.33
C VAL A 72 14.85 -8.24 0.51
N THR A 73 14.34 -8.90 -0.53
CA THR A 73 13.09 -9.68 -0.48
C THR A 73 13.22 -10.81 0.52
N ARG A 74 14.36 -11.53 0.55
CA ARG A 74 14.62 -12.55 1.58
C ARG A 74 14.51 -11.98 2.98
N MET A 75 15.24 -10.90 3.26
CA MET A 75 15.22 -10.23 4.56
C MET A 75 13.80 -9.80 4.95
N ILE A 76 13.03 -9.18 4.03
CA ILE A 76 11.66 -8.73 4.29
C ILE A 76 10.75 -9.91 4.69
N ILE A 77 10.82 -11.03 3.95
CA ILE A 77 9.96 -12.19 4.17
C ILE A 77 10.39 -12.97 5.41
N ASP A 78 11.69 -13.16 5.62
CA ASP A 78 12.25 -13.94 6.73
C ASP A 78 12.10 -13.21 8.08
N ASP A 79 12.17 -11.86 8.09
CA ASP A 79 12.00 -11.04 9.29
C ASP A 79 10.52 -10.72 9.62
N HIS A 80 9.57 -11.15 8.78
CA HIS A 80 8.15 -10.88 9.00
C HIS A 80 7.60 -11.62 10.22
N ASP A 81 7.06 -10.88 11.19
CA ASP A 81 6.44 -11.43 12.39
C ASP A 81 4.94 -11.71 12.17
N ALA A 82 4.59 -13.00 12.12
CA ALA A 82 3.21 -13.46 11.92
C ALA A 82 2.27 -13.12 13.10
N ASP A 83 2.78 -13.10 14.33
CA ASP A 83 1.98 -12.79 15.52
C ASP A 83 1.69 -11.28 15.59
N ALA A 84 2.69 -10.46 15.25
CA ALA A 84 2.51 -9.01 15.08
C ALA A 84 1.49 -8.68 13.98
N PHE A 85 1.50 -9.44 12.88
CA PHE A 85 0.58 -9.25 11.75
C PHE A 85 -0.86 -9.74 12.02
N ALA A 86 -1.04 -10.66 12.96
CA ALA A 86 -2.32 -11.33 13.22
C ALA A 86 -3.55 -10.38 13.30
N PRO A 87 -3.48 -9.20 13.97
CA PRO A 87 -4.63 -8.29 14.12
C PRO A 87 -5.18 -7.74 12.80
N VAL A 88 -4.33 -7.57 11.78
CA VAL A 88 -4.73 -7.02 10.47
C VAL A 88 -4.73 -8.09 9.37
N SER A 89 -4.39 -9.34 9.70
CA SER A 89 -4.12 -10.39 8.72
C SER A 89 -5.31 -10.77 7.83
N SER A 90 -6.54 -10.50 8.27
CA SER A 90 -7.77 -10.73 7.49
C SER A 90 -8.21 -9.50 6.68
N MET A 91 -7.54 -8.36 6.84
CA MET A 91 -7.94 -7.11 6.19
C MET A 91 -7.52 -7.07 4.73
N THR A 92 -8.29 -6.33 3.94
CA THR A 92 -7.85 -5.82 2.64
C THR A 92 -6.97 -4.57 2.82
N VAL A 93 -6.30 -4.13 1.76
CA VAL A 93 -5.54 -2.85 1.78
C VAL A 93 -6.47 -1.68 2.11
N GLY A 94 -7.71 -1.70 1.59
CA GLY A 94 -8.73 -0.70 1.89
C GLY A 94 -9.15 -0.69 3.35
N ASP A 95 -9.41 -1.88 3.92
CA ASP A 95 -9.74 -2.02 5.35
C ASP A 95 -8.59 -1.57 6.24
N PHE A 96 -7.36 -1.90 5.86
CA PHE A 96 -6.17 -1.47 6.58
C PHE A 96 -6.00 0.05 6.56
N ARG A 97 -6.22 0.70 5.40
CA ARG A 97 -6.28 2.18 5.32
C ARG A 97 -7.29 2.73 6.31
N ASN A 98 -8.49 2.16 6.34
CA ASN A 98 -9.57 2.64 7.21
C ASN A 98 -9.18 2.46 8.68
N TRP A 99 -8.63 1.31 9.06
CA TRP A 99 -8.14 1.03 10.41
C TRP A 99 -7.07 2.03 10.86
N LEU A 100 -6.07 2.34 10.01
CA LEU A 100 -5.03 3.33 10.30
C LEU A 100 -5.58 4.73 10.61
N LEU A 101 -6.75 5.06 10.06
CA LEU A 101 -7.41 6.35 10.29
C LEU A 101 -8.25 6.39 11.58
N THR A 102 -8.56 5.25 12.19
CA THR A 102 -9.30 5.15 13.46
C THR A 102 -8.43 5.51 14.68
N ASP A 103 -9.08 5.74 15.82
CA ASP A 103 -8.38 5.95 17.10
C ASP A 103 -7.76 4.67 17.67
N ASP A 104 -8.13 3.49 17.17
CA ASP A 104 -7.57 2.19 17.59
C ASP A 104 -6.13 2.00 17.11
N ALA A 105 -5.73 2.69 16.03
CA ALA A 105 -4.37 2.68 15.50
C ALA A 105 -3.43 3.59 16.33
N THR A 106 -3.32 3.35 17.62
CA THR A 106 -2.47 4.13 18.54
C THR A 106 -0.98 3.96 18.20
N PRO A 107 -0.09 4.88 18.64
CA PRO A 107 1.35 4.72 18.47
C PRO A 107 1.88 3.39 19.01
N GLU A 108 1.33 2.91 20.13
CA GLU A 108 1.68 1.62 20.71
C GLU A 108 1.21 0.46 19.82
N ALA A 109 -0.04 0.50 19.32
CA ALA A 109 -0.56 -0.53 18.43
C ALA A 109 0.26 -0.61 17.12
N LEU A 110 0.59 0.55 16.53
CA LEU A 110 1.42 0.63 15.33
C LEU A 110 2.83 0.11 15.57
N ARG A 111 3.44 0.37 16.74
CA ARG A 111 4.75 -0.16 17.08
C ARG A 111 4.74 -1.69 17.20
N HIS A 112 3.69 -2.27 17.78
CA HIS A 112 3.55 -3.73 17.87
C HIS A 112 3.25 -4.37 16.51
N LEU A 113 2.51 -3.67 15.65
CA LEU A 113 2.15 -4.16 14.31
C LEU A 113 3.33 -4.09 13.32
N ALA A 114 4.23 -3.11 13.47
CA ALA A 114 5.27 -2.82 12.47
C ALA A 114 6.11 -4.04 12.01
N PRO A 115 6.55 -4.97 12.87
CA PRO A 115 7.29 -6.16 12.45
C PRO A 115 6.48 -7.13 11.56
N GLY A 116 5.15 -7.04 11.61
CA GLY A 116 4.24 -7.84 10.78
C GLY A 116 3.82 -7.16 9.48
N LEU A 117 4.43 -6.04 9.09
CA LEU A 117 4.11 -5.34 7.84
C LEU A 117 5.28 -5.42 6.87
N THR A 118 5.03 -5.85 5.63
CA THR A 118 6.03 -5.73 4.56
C THR A 118 6.02 -4.33 3.95
N PRO A 119 7.14 -3.86 3.36
CA PRO A 119 7.18 -2.59 2.65
C PRO A 119 6.11 -2.47 1.55
N GLU A 120 5.76 -3.57 0.88
CA GLU A 120 4.75 -3.61 -0.16
C GLU A 120 3.34 -3.37 0.38
N MET A 121 3.00 -3.90 1.56
CA MET A 121 1.72 -3.60 2.23
C MET A 121 1.61 -2.11 2.57
N VAL A 122 2.70 -1.53 3.10
CA VAL A 122 2.76 -0.11 3.46
C VAL A 122 2.73 0.78 2.20
N ALA A 123 3.41 0.37 1.13
CA ALA A 123 3.35 1.06 -0.14
C ALA A 123 1.93 1.02 -0.72
N ALA A 124 1.26 -0.15 -0.69
CA ALA A 124 -0.10 -0.32 -1.18
C ALA A 124 -1.07 0.61 -0.46
N VAL A 125 -1.04 0.64 0.87
CA VAL A 125 -1.97 1.48 1.65
C VAL A 125 -1.71 2.97 1.42
N SER A 126 -0.45 3.38 1.29
CA SER A 126 -0.08 4.78 1.01
C SER A 126 -0.62 5.28 -0.33
N LYS A 127 -0.70 4.41 -1.36
CA LYS A 127 -1.24 4.75 -2.69
C LYS A 127 -2.75 5.04 -2.65
N LEU A 128 -3.46 4.52 -1.64
CA LEU A 128 -4.89 4.77 -1.44
C LEU A 128 -5.19 6.05 -0.65
N MET A 129 -4.18 6.62 0.02
CA MET A 129 -4.35 7.77 0.90
C MET A 129 -4.31 9.11 0.14
N ARG A 130 -5.06 10.08 0.67
CA ARG A 130 -4.89 11.50 0.31
C ARG A 130 -3.81 12.13 1.18
N ASN A 131 -3.36 13.33 0.85
CA ASN A 131 -2.34 14.03 1.64
C ASN A 131 -2.73 14.18 3.13
N GLN A 132 -3.99 14.50 3.41
CA GLN A 132 -4.47 14.61 4.80
C GLN A 132 -4.43 13.27 5.54
N ASP A 133 -4.73 12.16 4.86
CA ASP A 133 -4.71 10.82 5.43
C ASP A 133 -3.26 10.44 5.75
N LEU A 134 -2.33 10.71 4.82
CA LEU A 134 -0.90 10.49 5.02
C LEU A 134 -0.38 11.28 6.23
N ILE A 135 -0.75 12.55 6.36
CA ILE A 135 -0.37 13.39 7.51
C ILE A 135 -0.96 12.85 8.81
N ALA A 136 -2.24 12.47 8.81
CA ALA A 136 -2.93 11.99 10.00
C ALA A 136 -2.37 10.66 10.50
N VAL A 137 -2.07 9.72 9.59
CA VAL A 137 -1.47 8.42 9.93
C VAL A 137 -0.02 8.61 10.37
N ALA A 138 0.79 9.39 9.64
CA ALA A 138 2.18 9.64 9.99
C ALA A 138 2.33 10.26 11.39
N LYS A 139 1.39 11.12 11.81
CA LYS A 139 1.38 11.71 13.16
C LYS A 139 1.29 10.66 14.28
N LYS A 140 0.70 9.49 14.02
CA LYS A 140 0.59 8.38 14.99
C LYS A 140 1.85 7.50 15.03
N CYS A 141 2.67 7.54 13.97
CA CYS A 141 3.88 6.73 13.84
C CYS A 141 5.07 7.36 14.58
N HIS A 142 5.15 7.19 15.90
CA HIS A 142 6.24 7.73 16.70
C HIS A 142 7.52 6.88 16.59
N VAL A 143 8.58 7.44 16.01
CA VAL A 143 9.90 6.78 15.83
C VAL A 143 10.96 7.56 16.60
N VAL A 144 11.23 7.13 17.84
CA VAL A 144 12.22 7.77 18.73
C VAL A 144 13.53 7.00 18.67
N THR A 145 14.63 7.68 18.36
CA THR A 145 15.98 7.11 18.36
C THR A 145 16.91 7.96 19.22
N ALA A 146 17.93 7.34 19.84
CA ALA A 146 18.86 8.02 20.73
C ALA A 146 20.30 7.60 20.47
N PHE A 147 21.20 8.58 20.43
CA PHE A 147 22.65 8.37 20.48
C PHE A 147 23.30 9.37 21.46
N ARG A 148 23.78 10.51 20.95
CA ARG A 148 24.23 11.63 21.81
C ARG A 148 23.09 12.56 22.22
N ASN A 149 22.05 12.61 21.40
CA ASN A 149 20.79 13.28 21.66
C ASN A 149 19.64 12.35 21.22
N THR A 150 18.43 12.69 21.63
CA THR A 150 17.20 11.97 21.26
C THR A 150 16.49 12.74 20.16
N VAL A 151 16.05 12.03 19.12
CA VAL A 151 15.27 12.59 18.01
C VAL A 151 14.06 11.70 17.76
N GLY A 152 12.92 12.34 17.52
CA GLY A 152 11.64 11.68 17.21
C GLY A 152 10.59 11.86 18.29
#